data_AF-A0A0D2M4L1-F1
#
_entry.id   AF-A0A0D2M4L1-F1
#
_cell.length_a   1.000
_cell.length_b   1.000
_cell.length_c   1.000
_cell.angle_alpha   90.00
_cell.angle_beta   90.00
_cell.angle_gamma   90.00
#
_symmetry.space_group_name_H-M   'P 1'
#
loop_
_entity.id
_entity.type
_entity.pdbx_description
1 polymer ?
#
loop_
_entity_poly.entity_id
_entity_poly.type
_entity_poly.pdbx_seq_one_letter_code
_entity_poly.pdbx_strand_id
1 'polypeptide(L)'
;MQEGTIRRWLKAEGKRVQQYDLLCEVDTQQLVEEAYRLGDFAGSVTLLIESQEDGVLARRLAPEGATLPVGAPIAVVWEESGGGGGDGDADAGRLAAARRHTPPTKDVYDESQPSVRVLEWQSYLKESSEDPGAKKCMG
;
A
#
# COMPACT_ATOMS: atom_id res chain seq x y z
N MET A 1 0.78 -3.00 -16.75
CA MET A 1 1.30 -3.84 -15.64
C MET A 1 0.12 -4.40 -14.87
N GLN A 2 0.06 -5.71 -14.64
CA GLN A 2 -1.08 -6.37 -13.98
C GLN A 2 -0.75 -6.88 -12.57
N GLU A 3 0.54 -7.09 -12.29
CA GLU A 3 1.05 -7.60 -11.01
C GLU A 3 2.45 -7.05 -10.70
N GLY A 4 2.85 -7.16 -9.44
CA GLY A 4 4.17 -6.79 -8.96
C GLY A 4 4.66 -7.76 -7.89
N THR A 5 5.97 -8.03 -7.86
CA THR A 5 6.61 -8.90 -6.87
C THR A 5 7.43 -8.07 -5.88
N ILE A 6 7.16 -8.22 -4.58
CA ILE A 6 7.96 -7.53 -3.55
C ILE A 6 9.38 -8.06 -3.60
N ARG A 7 10.31 -7.25 -4.11
CA ARG A 7 11.73 -7.64 -4.19
C ARG A 7 12.40 -7.53 -2.84
N ARG A 8 12.19 -6.40 -2.15
CA ARG A 8 12.84 -6.10 -0.87
C ARG A 8 12.09 -5.05 -0.08
N TRP A 9 11.98 -5.24 1.23
CA TRP A 9 11.58 -4.18 2.15
C TRP A 9 12.78 -3.35 2.59
N LEU A 10 12.67 -2.04 2.40
CA LEU A 10 13.67 -1.06 2.82
C LEU A 10 13.35 -0.52 4.22
N LYS A 11 12.06 -0.53 4.60
CA LYS A 11 11.58 -0.11 5.93
C LYS A 11 11.09 -1.30 6.76
N ALA A 12 11.46 -1.29 8.04
CA ALA A 12 11.03 -2.30 9.01
C ALA A 12 9.73 -1.92 9.71
N GLU A 13 8.97 -2.91 10.17
CA GLU A 13 7.75 -2.70 10.95
C GLU A 13 8.03 -2.01 12.29
N GLY A 14 7.14 -1.10 12.68
CA GLY A 14 7.28 -0.24 13.86
C GLY A 14 8.20 0.96 13.65
N LYS A 15 8.75 1.17 12.45
CA LYS A 15 9.55 2.36 12.15
C LYS A 15 8.68 3.50 11.63
N ARG A 16 9.00 4.72 12.10
CA ARG A 16 8.42 5.95 11.56
C ARG A 16 8.78 6.11 10.09
N VAL A 17 7.82 6.51 9.28
CA VAL A 17 7.96 6.86 7.87
C VAL A 17 7.52 8.30 7.69
N GLN A 18 8.23 9.03 6.84
CA GLN A 18 7.80 10.34 6.38
C GLN A 18 7.23 10.24 4.96
N GLN A 19 6.45 11.22 4.55
CA GLN A 19 6.06 11.35 3.16
C GLN A 19 7.30 11.27 2.25
N TYR A 20 7.20 10.49 1.18
CA TYR A 20 8.27 10.18 0.23
C TYR A 20 9.40 9.27 0.77
N ASP A 21 9.33 8.76 2.01
CA ASP A 21 10.25 7.70 2.45
C ASP A 21 10.09 6.44 1.60
N LEU A 22 11.21 5.85 1.17
CA LEU A 22 11.20 4.56 0.49
C LEU A 22 10.81 3.42 1.44
N LEU A 23 9.79 2.66 1.05
CA LEU A 23 9.24 1.54 1.81
C LEU A 23 9.77 0.19 1.31
N CYS A 24 9.68 -0.05 0.01
CA CYS A 24 10.09 -1.30 -0.62
C CYS A 24 10.42 -1.13 -2.11
N GLU A 25 11.09 -2.14 -2.64
CA GLU A 25 11.33 -2.36 -4.06
C GLU A 25 10.32 -3.38 -4.59
N VAL A 26 9.71 -3.11 -5.74
CA VAL A 26 8.77 -4.02 -6.42
C VAL A 26 9.23 -4.26 -7.84
N ASP A 27 9.46 -5.52 -8.18
CA ASP A 27 9.75 -5.93 -9.56
C ASP A 27 8.44 -6.17 -10.29
N THR A 28 8.25 -5.47 -11.41
CA THR A 28 7.12 -5.64 -12.31
C THR A 28 7.56 -6.35 -13.57
N GLN A 29 6.67 -7.15 -14.16
CA GLN A 29 6.87 -7.70 -15.50
C GLN A 29 5.99 -6.93 -16.48
N GLN A 30 6.58 -6.49 -17.58
CA GLN A 30 5.81 -6.01 -18.72
C GLN A 30 5.38 -7.23 -19.54
N LEU A 31 4.07 -7.38 -19.78
CA LEU A 31 3.55 -8.55 -20.50
C LEU A 31 4.03 -8.52 -21.96
N VAL A 32 4.42 -9.70 -22.44
CA VAL A 32 5.13 -9.90 -23.71
C VAL A 32 4.27 -9.52 -24.93
N GLU A 33 2.94 -9.50 -24.82
CA GLU A 33 2.07 -9.06 -25.94
C GLU A 33 2.30 -7.59 -26.35
N GLU A 34 2.60 -6.71 -25.40
CA GLU A 34 2.99 -5.31 -25.69
C GLU A 34 4.46 -5.20 -26.11
N ALA A 35 5.29 -6.21 -25.78
CA ALA A 35 6.72 -6.27 -26.06
C ALA A 35 7.09 -6.85 -27.43
N TYR A 36 6.11 -7.31 -28.25
CA TYR A 36 6.36 -7.73 -29.63
C TYR A 36 6.64 -6.56 -30.61
N ARG A 37 6.73 -5.33 -30.11
CA ARG A 37 7.35 -4.24 -30.87
C ARG A 37 8.86 -4.45 -30.88
N LEU A 38 9.38 -4.83 -32.06
CA LEU A 38 10.82 -4.84 -32.34
C LEU A 38 11.45 -3.49 -31.95
N GLY A 39 12.16 -3.46 -30.84
CA GLY A 39 12.81 -2.25 -30.30
C GLY A 39 12.41 -1.87 -28.88
N ASP A 40 11.34 -2.45 -28.32
CA ASP A 40 10.89 -2.18 -26.95
C ASP A 40 11.45 -3.23 -25.97
N PHE A 41 11.89 -2.78 -24.80
CA PHE A 41 12.54 -3.60 -23.78
C PHE A 41 11.56 -4.62 -23.17
N ALA A 42 11.70 -5.90 -23.55
CA ALA A 42 11.10 -7.01 -22.83
C ALA A 42 11.94 -7.29 -21.57
N GLY A 43 11.48 -6.85 -20.40
CA GLY A 43 12.20 -7.09 -19.15
C GLY A 43 11.40 -6.74 -17.90
N SER A 44 12.05 -6.95 -16.76
CA SER A 44 11.51 -6.54 -15.47
C SER A 44 11.94 -5.12 -15.14
N VAL A 45 11.01 -4.33 -14.60
CA VAL A 45 11.27 -2.98 -14.09
C VAL A 45 11.11 -2.99 -12.58
N THR A 46 12.17 -2.60 -11.87
CA THR A 46 12.13 -2.38 -10.42
C THR A 46 11.58 -0.99 -10.14
N LEU A 47 10.48 -0.93 -9.39
CA LEU A 47 9.85 0.30 -8.92
C LEU A 47 10.18 0.51 -7.43
N LEU A 48 10.41 1.77 -7.08
CA LEU A 48 10.61 2.19 -5.70
C LEU A 48 9.27 2.69 -5.16
N ILE A 49 8.81 2.12 -4.05
CA ILE A 49 7.53 2.47 -3.45
C ILE A 49 7.76 3.41 -2.29
N GLU A 50 7.16 4.59 -2.40
CA GLU A 50 7.25 5.69 -1.45
C GLU A 50 6.04 5.70 -0.51
N SER A 51 6.25 6.18 0.72
CA SER A 51 5.15 6.54 1.63
C SER A 51 4.42 7.76 1.09
N GLN A 52 3.09 7.74 1.14
CA GLN A 52 2.27 8.87 0.70
C GLN A 52 2.14 9.96 1.78
N GLU A 53 2.35 9.58 3.05
CA GLU A 53 2.11 10.41 4.23
C GLU A 53 3.07 10.02 5.38
N ASP A 54 3.08 10.83 6.43
CA ASP A 54 3.81 10.56 7.67
C ASP A 54 3.07 9.51 8.52
N GLY A 55 3.82 8.67 9.24
CA GLY A 55 3.23 7.71 10.18
C GLY A 55 4.21 6.67 10.67
N VAL A 56 3.70 5.50 11.04
CA VAL A 56 4.50 4.33 11.41
C VAL A 56 4.12 3.16 10.51
N LEU A 57 5.12 2.49 9.90
CA LEU A 57 4.88 1.24 9.17
C LEU A 57 4.47 0.16 10.18
N ALA A 58 3.18 0.01 10.44
CA ALA A 58 2.69 -0.87 11.49
C ALA A 58 2.93 -2.34 11.11
N ARG A 59 2.64 -2.71 9.85
CA ARG A 59 2.74 -4.09 9.39
C ARG A 59 3.00 -4.18 7.89
N ARG A 60 3.82 -5.15 7.49
CA ARG A 60 3.95 -5.60 6.10
C ARG A 60 2.96 -6.73 5.88
N LEU A 61 2.07 -6.56 4.91
CA LEU A 61 1.05 -7.56 4.57
C LEU A 61 1.56 -8.55 3.53
N ALA A 62 2.58 -8.17 2.77
CA ALA A 62 3.24 -9.00 1.78
C ALA A 62 4.71 -9.27 2.13
N PRO A 63 5.15 -10.54 2.19
CA PRO A 63 6.56 -10.87 2.36
C PRO A 63 7.36 -10.60 1.08
N GLU A 64 8.69 -10.54 1.21
CA GLU A 64 9.59 -10.54 0.05
C GLU A 64 9.39 -11.82 -0.78
N GLY A 65 9.41 -11.68 -2.10
CA GLY A 65 9.09 -12.73 -3.08
C GLY A 65 7.59 -12.89 -3.36
N ALA A 66 6.69 -12.21 -2.66
CA ALA A 66 5.25 -12.29 -2.95
C ALA A 66 4.87 -11.50 -4.20
N THR A 67 4.19 -12.15 -5.15
CA THR A 67 3.57 -11.53 -6.33
C THR A 67 2.12 -11.20 -6.06
N LEU A 68 1.71 -9.97 -6.36
CA LEU A 68 0.41 -9.41 -5.99
C LEU A 68 -0.22 -8.68 -7.18
N PRO A 69 -1.55 -8.84 -7.39
CA PRO A 69 -2.27 -8.09 -8.42
C PRO A 69 -2.44 -6.62 -7.99
N VAL A 70 -2.66 -5.74 -8.97
CA VAL A 70 -3.05 -4.34 -8.73
C VAL A 70 -4.23 -4.26 -7.74
N GLY A 71 -4.14 -3.34 -6.78
CA GLY A 71 -5.11 -3.12 -5.71
C GLY A 71 -4.94 -4.03 -4.49
N ALA A 72 -4.00 -4.98 -4.50
CA ALA A 72 -3.75 -5.81 -3.33
C ALA A 72 -3.09 -5.02 -2.19
N PRO A 73 -3.57 -5.15 -0.93
CA PRO A 73 -2.90 -4.56 0.23
C PRO A 73 -1.48 -5.10 0.43
N ILE A 74 -0.52 -4.19 0.60
CA ILE A 74 0.90 -4.55 0.80
C ILE A 74 1.42 -4.13 2.18
N ALA A 75 0.83 -3.11 2.81
CA ALA A 75 1.20 -2.68 4.16
C ALA A 75 0.06 -1.94 4.88
N VAL A 76 0.20 -1.85 6.21
CA VAL A 76 -0.59 -0.99 7.08
C VAL A 76 0.33 0.09 7.63
N VAL A 77 -0.02 1.35 7.40
CA VAL A 77 0.61 2.52 7.99
C VAL A 77 -0.32 3.08 9.06
N TRP A 78 0.18 3.28 10.26
CA TRP A 78 -0.58 3.91 11.34
C TRP A 78 -0.33 5.41 11.33
N GLU A 79 -1.43 6.17 11.38
CA GLU A 79 -1.41 7.62 11.50
C GLU A 79 -1.21 7.99 12.96
N GLU A 80 -0.07 8.60 13.25
CA GLU A 80 0.18 9.12 14.58
C GLU A 80 -0.64 10.40 14.76
N SER A 81 -1.69 10.32 15.58
CA SER A 81 -2.50 11.48 15.93
C SER A 81 -1.67 12.43 16.82
N GLY A 82 -1.02 13.42 16.21
CA GLY A 82 -0.29 14.48 16.90
C GLY A 82 1.09 14.72 16.29
N GLY A 83 1.21 15.78 15.49
CA GLY A 83 2.49 16.24 14.95
C GLY A 83 3.48 16.58 16.06
N GLY A 84 4.35 15.64 16.39
CA GLY A 84 5.39 15.80 17.38
C GLY A 84 6.62 15.00 16.94
N GLY A 85 7.56 15.68 16.29
CA GLY A 85 8.89 15.17 15.97
C GLY A 85 9.76 14.96 17.23
N GLY A 86 9.24 14.21 18.20
CA GLY A 86 9.97 13.73 19.35
C GLY A 86 10.11 12.22 19.26
N ASP A 87 11.29 11.71 19.64
CA ASP A 87 11.59 10.30 19.87
C ASP A 87 10.84 9.78 21.13
N GLY A 88 9.55 10.07 21.22
CA GLY A 88 8.66 9.68 22.29
C GLY A 88 7.97 8.37 21.96
N ASP A 89 7.97 7.47 22.94
CA ASP A 89 7.29 6.17 22.94
C ASP A 89 5.86 6.30 22.41
N ALA A 90 5.70 5.99 21.12
CA ALA A 90 4.42 6.00 20.43
C ALA A 90 3.46 5.08 21.16
N ASP A 91 2.22 5.54 21.39
CA ASP A 91 1.12 4.82 22.03
C ASP A 91 1.13 3.32 21.68
N ALA A 92 1.82 2.53 22.52
CA ALA A 92 2.16 1.14 22.19
C ALA A 92 0.89 0.28 22.08
N GLY A 93 -0.18 0.69 22.77
CA GLY A 93 -1.51 0.09 22.69
C GLY A 93 -2.15 0.31 21.31
N ARG A 94 -2.12 1.54 20.79
CA ARG A 94 -2.64 1.87 19.46
C ARG A 94 -1.80 1.27 18.34
N LEU A 95 -0.47 1.27 18.46
CA LEU A 95 0.40 0.59 17.49
C LEU A 95 0.15 -0.92 17.49
N ALA A 96 -0.09 -1.53 18.65
CA ALA A 96 -0.46 -2.94 18.73
C ALA A 96 -1.82 -3.23 18.07
N ALA A 97 -2.79 -2.31 18.19
CA ALA A 97 -4.06 -2.41 17.47
C ALA A 97 -3.84 -2.31 15.94
N ALA A 98 -3.04 -1.34 15.48
CA ALA A 98 -2.70 -1.17 14.07
C ALA A 98 -1.99 -2.40 13.48
N ARG A 99 -1.08 -3.04 14.22
CA ARG A 99 -0.41 -4.29 13.80
C ARG A 99 -1.38 -5.45 13.55
N ARG A 100 -2.50 -5.49 14.29
CA ARG A 100 -3.52 -6.54 14.14
C ARG A 100 -4.56 -6.20 13.08
N HIS A 101 -4.53 -4.99 12.53
CA HIS A 101 -5.47 -4.58 11.50
C HIS A 101 -5.34 -5.49 10.28
N THR A 102 -6.49 -5.95 9.77
CA THR A 102 -6.60 -6.82 8.60
C THR A 102 -7.61 -6.19 7.65
N PRO A 103 -7.17 -5.69 6.48
CA PRO A 103 -8.08 -5.17 5.45
C PRO A 103 -8.94 -6.30 4.83
N PRO A 104 -10.10 -6.00 4.23
CA PRO A 104 -10.77 -4.69 4.19
C PRO A 104 -11.64 -4.47 5.46
N THR A 105 -11.76 -3.24 5.95
CA THR A 105 -12.75 -2.93 6.98
C THR A 105 -14.05 -2.46 6.33
N LYS A 106 -15.17 -3.06 6.76
CA LYS A 106 -16.50 -2.80 6.21
C LYS A 106 -17.17 -1.54 6.79
N ASP A 107 -16.61 -0.96 7.85
CA ASP A 107 -17.18 0.18 8.56
C ASP A 107 -16.14 1.28 8.69
N VAL A 108 -16.34 2.35 7.91
CA VAL A 108 -15.49 3.55 7.87
C VAL A 108 -15.78 4.49 9.06
N TYR A 109 -16.89 4.27 9.78
CA TYR A 109 -17.34 5.11 10.90
C TYR A 109 -17.12 4.48 12.28
N ASP A 110 -16.44 3.34 12.34
CA ASP A 110 -16.09 2.69 13.60
C ASP A 110 -14.90 3.40 14.26
N GLU A 111 -15.21 4.34 15.15
CA GLU A 111 -14.24 5.11 15.93
C GLU A 111 -13.36 4.25 16.87
N SER A 112 -13.68 2.95 17.04
CA SER A 112 -12.84 2.00 17.78
C SER A 112 -11.70 1.42 16.93
N GLN A 113 -11.74 1.60 15.60
CA GLN A 113 -10.66 1.18 14.73
C GLN A 113 -9.44 2.10 14.88
N PRO A 114 -8.22 1.53 14.88
CA PRO A 114 -7.02 2.35 14.89
C PRO A 114 -6.98 3.20 13.61
N SER A 115 -6.52 4.45 13.73
CA SER A 115 -6.30 5.38 12.61
C SER A 115 -5.20 4.85 11.69
N VAL A 116 -5.55 3.93 10.79
CA VAL A 116 -4.61 3.30 9.88
C VAL A 116 -4.97 3.58 8.43
N ARG A 117 -3.95 3.56 7.57
CA ARG A 117 -4.03 3.58 6.12
C ARG A 117 -3.50 2.26 5.58
N VAL A 118 -4.20 1.73 4.61
CA VAL A 118 -3.78 0.52 3.90
C VAL A 118 -3.08 0.96 2.63
N LEU A 119 -1.80 0.63 2.52
CA LEU A 119 -1.07 0.82 1.28
C LEU A 119 -1.43 -0.32 0.34
N GLU A 120 -2.05 0.01 -0.79
CA GLU A 120 -2.40 -0.93 -1.84
C GLU A 120 -1.44 -0.82 -3.02
N TRP A 121 -1.10 -1.96 -3.61
CA TRP A 121 -0.24 -2.02 -4.80
C TRP A 121 -0.91 -1.29 -5.97
N GLN A 122 -0.33 -0.18 -6.41
CA GLN A 122 -0.74 0.55 -7.62
C GLN A 122 -2.27 0.81 -7.69
N SER A 123 -2.91 1.22 -6.58
CA SER A 123 -4.38 1.36 -6.53
C SER A 123 -4.97 2.24 -7.64
N TYR A 124 -4.21 3.22 -8.13
CA TYR A 124 -4.59 4.11 -9.24
C TYR A 124 -4.72 3.41 -10.60
N LEU A 125 -4.15 2.21 -10.76
CA LEU A 125 -4.32 1.37 -11.96
C LEU A 125 -5.53 0.44 -11.87
N LYS A 126 -6.23 0.42 -10.73
CA LYS A 126 -7.51 -0.28 -10.63
C LYS A 126 -8.47 0.43 -11.56
N GLU A 127 -8.93 -0.26 -12.61
CA GLU A 127 -9.99 0.28 -13.46
C GLU A 127 -11.14 0.72 -12.55
N SER A 128 -11.61 1.96 -12.72
CA SER A 128 -12.86 2.42 -12.13
C SER A 128 -13.96 1.54 -12.68
N SER A 129 -14.23 0.41 -12.05
CA SER A 129 -15.48 -0.31 -12.23
C SER A 129 -16.55 0.54 -11.57
N GLU A 130 -16.88 1.67 -12.18
CA GLU A 130 -18.23 2.20 -12.09
C GLU A 130 -19.12 1.04 -12.54
N ASP A 131 -19.87 0.50 -11.58
CA ASP A 131 -20.89 -0.50 -11.86
C ASP A 131 -21.80 0.05 -12.98
N PRO A 132 -21.81 -0.54 -14.19
CA PRO A 132 -22.73 -0.10 -15.24
C PRO A 132 -24.21 -0.24 -14.83
N GLY A 133 -24.49 -0.85 -13.66
CA GLY A 133 -25.79 -0.96 -13.02
C GLY A 133 -26.17 0.16 -12.03
N ALA A 134 -25.30 1.11 -11.70
CA ALA A 134 -25.63 2.24 -10.84
C ALA A 134 -26.49 3.26 -11.60
N LYS A 135 -27.76 2.92 -11.82
CA LYS A 135 -28.78 3.84 -12.30
C LYS A 135 -28.73 5.10 -11.44
N LYS A 136 -28.45 6.23 -12.10
CA LYS A 136 -28.80 7.59 -11.67
C LYS A 136 -30.19 7.56 -11.01
N CYS A 137 -30.25 7.53 -9.69
CA CYS A 137 -31.44 7.96 -8.96
C CYS A 137 -31.45 9.48 -9.08
N MET A 138 -32.12 9.95 -10.13
CA MET A 138 -32.51 11.34 -10.31
C MET A 138 -33.51 11.67 -9.19
N GLY A 139 -33.21 12.71 -8.41
CA GLY A 139 -34.12 13.38 -7.49
C GLY A 139 -33.97 14.88 -7.68
#